data_AF-A0A0K0HHJ5-F1
#
_entry.id   AF-A0A0K0HHJ5-F1
#
_cell.length_a   1.000
_cell.length_b   1.000
_cell.length_c   1.000
_cell.angle_alpha   90.00
_cell.angle_beta   90.00
_cell.angle_gamma   90.00
#
_symmetry.space_group_name_H-M   'P 1'
#
loop_
_entity.id
_entity.type
_entity.pdbx_description
1 polymer ?
#
loop_
_entity_poly.entity_id
_entity_poly.type
_entity_poly.pdbx_seq_one_letter_code
_entity_poly.pdbx_strand_id
1 'polypeptide(L)'
;MNNVISSKDNHNHALVFTGKGGKYFIICLVNFLLTCITLGIYAPWAMVKCRRYIYTNMTLNNQAFAYKATGSALFFSMLLVFIVYGISISFIEHGNAGLGFTLFGLLLAIIPFMAMKGLQYQARMTSLNGVRFGFQCSMLRAWWYMFAVPVLLMAALYIVLSLISVITTAVGGLVFNIVVLGLLAIIGIGVINGVTCSKWMTLFGNGANFGTHRFSIQVDIKTCIRGCVLAMLTLFPFAIVMGYLIAPVFTDLIFLSMTGNAMGREAIFLQYYSQLMACYFLYFLAILVVTSYLYVTLRNLFLNNLSLANDSIRFHSSVTSHGMLWRLLTMVVLSGVTLGLAYPWLKMWMVGWLAQNTQVLGDLDSLALTDDEQPLENGPLMWISRGIMPYFPFI
;
A
#
# COMPACT_ATOMS: atom_id res chain seq x y z
N MET A 1 -11.06 -17.84 46.51
CA MET A 1 -11.59 -16.45 46.45
C MET A 1 -11.48 -15.98 45.00
N ASN A 2 -12.56 -16.23 44.25
CA ASN A 2 -12.73 -15.81 42.87
C ASN A 2 -13.24 -14.37 42.88
N ASN A 3 -12.41 -13.40 42.50
CA ASN A 3 -12.92 -12.09 42.10
C ASN A 3 -13.06 -12.09 40.59
N VAL A 4 -14.22 -12.56 40.16
CA VAL A 4 -14.85 -12.19 38.89
C VAL A 4 -15.03 -10.68 38.93
N ILE A 5 -14.07 -9.94 38.37
CA ILE A 5 -14.32 -8.56 37.96
C ILE A 5 -15.15 -8.67 36.68
N SER A 6 -16.46 -8.77 36.89
CA SER A 6 -17.47 -8.34 35.93
C SER A 6 -17.35 -6.83 35.78
N SER A 7 -16.37 -6.34 35.02
CA SER A 7 -16.34 -4.94 34.60
C SER A 7 -17.28 -4.78 33.41
N LYS A 8 -18.51 -4.36 33.73
CA LYS A 8 -19.40 -3.47 32.98
C LYS A 8 -19.17 -3.38 31.46
N ASP A 9 -20.15 -3.84 30.68
CA ASP A 9 -20.46 -3.45 29.30
C ASP A 9 -19.32 -2.74 28.55
N ASN A 10 -18.36 -3.53 28.05
CA ASN A 10 -17.48 -3.07 26.98
C ASN A 10 -18.35 -2.91 25.73
N HIS A 11 -18.81 -1.68 25.47
CA HIS A 11 -19.50 -1.37 24.23
C HIS A 11 -18.54 -1.63 23.07
N ASN A 12 -18.69 -2.79 22.45
CA ASN A 12 -17.96 -3.17 21.25
C ASN A 12 -18.71 -2.59 20.05
N HIS A 13 -18.21 -1.50 19.48
CA HIS A 13 -18.78 -0.88 18.30
C HIS A 13 -18.09 -1.42 17.05
N ALA A 14 -18.79 -2.22 16.26
CA ALA A 14 -18.30 -2.66 14.96
C ALA A 14 -18.47 -1.55 13.91
N LEU A 15 -17.54 -1.47 12.96
CA LEU A 15 -17.75 -0.67 11.75
C LEU A 15 -18.76 -1.37 10.85
N VAL A 16 -19.85 -0.67 10.52
CA VAL A 16 -20.88 -1.19 9.63
C VAL A 16 -20.79 -0.46 8.29
N PHE A 17 -20.75 -1.24 7.21
CA PHE A 17 -20.76 -0.70 5.85
C PHE A 17 -22.08 -1.09 5.16
N THR A 18 -22.87 -0.09 4.78
CA THR A 18 -24.21 -0.26 4.17
C THR A 18 -24.21 0.03 2.67
N GLY A 19 -23.04 0.26 2.08
CA GLY A 19 -22.89 0.63 0.67
C GLY A 19 -23.24 -0.51 -0.29
N LYS A 20 -23.94 -0.20 -1.38
CA LYS A 20 -24.37 -1.16 -2.40
C LYS A 20 -23.42 -1.15 -3.60
N GLY A 21 -22.91 -2.33 -3.96
CA GLY A 21 -22.02 -2.52 -5.11
C GLY A 21 -22.57 -1.96 -6.43
N GLY A 22 -23.86 -2.17 -6.73
CA GLY A 22 -24.47 -1.67 -7.98
C GLY A 22 -24.53 -0.14 -8.07
N LYS A 23 -24.84 0.57 -6.97
CA LYS A 23 -24.80 2.04 -6.94
C LYS A 23 -23.38 2.55 -7.15
N TYR A 24 -22.40 1.91 -6.51
CA TYR A 24 -20.98 2.26 -6.69
C TYR A 24 -20.49 1.99 -8.12
N PHE A 25 -20.93 0.90 -8.75
CA PHE A 25 -20.61 0.59 -10.14
C PHE A 25 -21.05 1.69 -11.10
N ILE A 26 -22.28 2.20 -10.97
CA ILE A 26 -22.77 3.30 -11.81
C ILE A 26 -21.91 4.56 -11.62
N ILE A 27 -21.53 4.88 -10.36
CA ILE A 27 -20.64 6.01 -10.08
C ILE A 27 -19.29 5.83 -10.77
N CYS A 28 -18.69 4.64 -10.68
CA CYS A 28 -17.42 4.33 -11.32
C CYS A 28 -17.51 4.38 -12.84
N LEU A 29 -18.58 3.85 -13.44
CA LEU A 29 -18.78 3.84 -14.88
C LEU A 29 -18.91 5.25 -15.43
N VAL A 30 -19.77 6.08 -14.82
CA VAL A 30 -19.93 7.48 -15.22
C VAL A 30 -18.60 8.23 -15.07
N ASN A 31 -17.93 8.07 -13.93
CA ASN A 31 -16.64 8.71 -13.69
C ASN A 31 -15.57 8.27 -14.69
N PHE A 32 -15.52 6.99 -15.04
CA PHE A 32 -14.59 6.45 -16.04
C PHE A 32 -14.84 7.09 -17.41
N LEU A 33 -16.09 7.14 -17.86
CA LEU A 33 -16.45 7.80 -19.12
C LEU A 33 -16.05 9.28 -19.14
N LEU A 34 -16.32 10.03 -18.05
CA LEU A 34 -15.88 11.42 -17.94
C LEU A 34 -14.35 11.55 -17.95
N THR A 35 -13.64 10.66 -17.27
CA THR A 35 -12.17 10.65 -17.27
C THR A 35 -11.61 10.36 -18.66
N CYS A 36 -12.21 9.44 -19.43
CA CYS A 36 -11.82 9.18 -20.82
C CYS A 36 -12.08 10.39 -21.72
N ILE A 37 -13.28 10.98 -21.67
CA ILE A 37 -13.65 12.16 -22.50
C ILE A 37 -12.74 13.36 -22.19
N THR A 38 -12.31 13.52 -20.94
CA THR A 38 -11.44 14.62 -20.51
C THR A 38 -9.95 14.27 -20.55
N LEU A 39 -9.57 13.15 -21.18
CA LEU A 39 -8.17 12.68 -21.29
C LEU A 39 -7.43 12.64 -19.94
N GLY A 40 -8.11 12.20 -18.88
CA GLY A 40 -7.53 12.08 -17.54
C GLY A 40 -7.75 13.29 -16.63
N ILE A 41 -8.13 14.46 -17.14
CA ILE A 41 -8.30 15.68 -16.33
C ILE A 41 -9.34 15.47 -15.23
N TYR A 42 -10.44 14.75 -15.49
CA TYR A 42 -11.49 14.50 -14.49
C TYR A 42 -11.10 13.53 -13.36
N ALA A 43 -9.95 12.85 -13.45
CA ALA A 43 -9.56 11.80 -12.49
C ALA A 43 -9.64 12.22 -11.00
N PRO A 44 -9.21 13.43 -10.58
CA PRO A 44 -9.29 13.84 -9.18
C PRO A 44 -10.73 13.97 -8.65
N TRP A 45 -11.66 14.44 -9.49
CA TRP A 45 -13.09 14.53 -9.13
C TRP A 45 -13.72 13.14 -9.03
N ALA A 46 -13.37 12.24 -9.95
CA ALA A 46 -13.77 10.84 -9.90
C ALA A 46 -13.32 10.16 -8.59
N MET A 47 -12.07 10.35 -8.19
CA MET A 47 -11.52 9.81 -6.93
C MET A 47 -12.28 10.31 -5.71
N VAL A 48 -12.56 11.63 -5.62
CA VAL A 48 -13.32 12.23 -4.50
C VAL A 48 -14.74 11.68 -4.42
N LYS A 49 -15.45 11.57 -5.56
CA LYS A 49 -16.80 11.00 -5.60
C LYS A 49 -16.83 9.55 -5.12
N CYS A 50 -15.90 8.73 -5.60
CA CYS A 50 -15.78 7.33 -5.19
C CYS A 50 -15.50 7.19 -3.69
N ARG A 51 -14.64 8.03 -3.12
CA ARG A 51 -14.35 8.04 -1.67
C ARG A 51 -15.53 8.52 -0.86
N ARG A 52 -16.16 9.64 -1.24
CA ARG A 52 -17.34 10.17 -0.56
C ARG A 52 -18.43 9.11 -0.43
N TYR A 53 -18.65 8.31 -1.48
CA TYR A 53 -19.58 7.18 -1.42
C TYR A 53 -19.21 6.17 -0.33
N ILE A 54 -17.94 5.76 -0.22
CA ILE A 54 -17.50 4.79 0.78
C ILE A 54 -17.68 5.35 2.20
N TYR A 55 -17.20 6.57 2.46
CA TYR A 55 -17.25 7.17 3.80
C TYR A 55 -18.69 7.41 4.27
N THR A 56 -19.57 7.94 3.42
CA THR A 56 -20.97 8.22 3.79
C THR A 56 -21.79 6.95 4.03
N ASN A 57 -21.37 5.80 3.47
CA ASN A 57 -22.00 4.50 3.75
C ASN A 57 -21.24 3.68 4.82
N MET A 58 -20.25 4.27 5.47
CA MET A 58 -19.54 3.68 6.60
C MET A 58 -20.05 4.35 7.87
N THR A 59 -20.49 3.55 8.84
CA THR A 59 -21.04 4.05 10.10
C THR A 59 -20.31 3.44 11.29
N LEU A 60 -20.04 4.26 12.30
CA LEU A 60 -19.57 3.84 13.62
C LEU A 60 -20.58 4.34 14.65
N ASN A 61 -21.05 3.46 15.53
CA ASN A 61 -22.12 3.78 16.50
C ASN A 61 -23.36 4.46 15.86
N ASN A 62 -23.86 3.91 14.76
CA ASN A 62 -24.96 4.46 13.94
C ASN A 62 -24.73 5.86 13.35
N GLN A 63 -23.50 6.37 13.38
CA GLN A 63 -23.16 7.69 12.86
C GLN A 63 -22.26 7.54 11.62
N ALA A 64 -22.65 8.19 10.53
CA ALA A 64 -21.94 8.08 9.26
C ALA A 64 -20.71 8.99 9.22
N PHE A 65 -19.64 8.53 8.57
CA PHE A 65 -18.51 9.42 8.27
C PHE A 65 -18.89 10.42 7.17
N ALA A 66 -18.53 11.67 7.36
CA ALA A 66 -18.65 12.70 6.33
C ALA A 66 -17.30 12.99 5.68
N TYR A 67 -17.30 13.12 4.35
CA TYR A 67 -16.10 13.41 3.57
C TYR A 67 -16.31 14.62 2.64
N LYS A 68 -15.71 15.75 3.02
CA LYS A 68 -15.94 17.09 2.42
C LYS A 68 -14.84 17.55 1.46
N ALA A 69 -13.94 16.68 1.04
CA ALA A 69 -12.87 17.03 0.10
C ALA A 69 -13.42 17.48 -1.27
N THR A 70 -12.63 18.28 -1.99
CA THR A 70 -12.93 18.79 -3.33
C THR A 70 -11.91 18.31 -4.36
N GLY A 71 -12.38 17.97 -5.57
CA GLY A 71 -11.52 17.46 -6.65
C GLY A 71 -10.47 18.48 -7.13
N SER A 72 -10.84 19.76 -7.18
CA SER A 72 -9.94 20.85 -7.57
C SER A 72 -8.73 20.98 -6.65
N ALA A 73 -8.89 20.72 -5.34
CA ALA A 73 -7.79 20.77 -4.40
C ALA A 73 -6.73 19.67 -4.65
N LEU A 74 -7.13 18.55 -5.24
CA LEU A 74 -6.22 17.45 -5.60
C LEU A 74 -5.61 17.64 -6.98
N PHE A 75 -6.37 18.24 -7.92
CA PHE A 75 -5.98 18.41 -9.31
C PHE A 75 -4.64 19.10 -9.50
N PHE A 76 -4.39 20.23 -8.83
CA PHE A 76 -3.15 21.00 -9.02
C PHE A 76 -1.88 20.22 -8.67
N SER A 77 -1.93 19.43 -7.60
CA SER A 77 -0.79 18.59 -7.21
C SER A 77 -0.51 17.47 -8.20
N MET A 78 -1.56 16.82 -8.74
CA MET A 78 -1.42 15.78 -9.75
C MET A 78 -0.93 16.37 -11.07
N LEU A 79 -1.43 17.55 -11.44
CA LEU A 79 -0.98 18.28 -12.63
C LEU A 79 0.50 18.64 -12.53
N LEU A 80 0.98 19.12 -11.37
CA LEU A 80 2.39 19.41 -11.16
C LEU A 80 3.26 18.17 -11.31
N VAL A 81 2.88 17.05 -10.70
CA VAL A 81 3.61 15.77 -10.83
C VAL A 81 3.67 15.33 -12.29
N PHE A 82 2.54 15.42 -13.01
CA PHE A 82 2.46 15.04 -14.42
C PHE A 82 3.34 15.92 -15.31
N ILE A 83 3.34 17.24 -15.09
CA ILE A 83 4.17 18.19 -15.83
C ILE A 83 5.66 17.93 -15.58
N VAL A 84 6.07 17.82 -14.31
CA VAL A 84 7.49 17.58 -13.96
C VAL A 84 7.96 16.24 -14.52
N TYR A 85 7.13 15.21 -14.42
CA TYR A 85 7.43 13.90 -15.00
C TYR A 85 7.55 13.96 -16.53
N GLY A 86 6.59 14.61 -17.22
CA GLY A 86 6.63 14.76 -18.68
C GLY A 86 7.87 15.52 -19.15
N ILE A 87 8.20 16.64 -18.50
CA ILE A 87 9.42 17.41 -18.79
C ILE A 87 10.67 16.55 -18.57
N SER A 88 10.72 15.80 -17.47
CA SER A 88 11.83 14.90 -17.17
C SER A 88 12.04 13.88 -18.30
N ILE A 89 10.99 13.18 -18.74
CA ILE A 89 11.07 12.21 -19.85
C ILE A 89 11.50 12.90 -21.15
N SER A 90 10.93 14.06 -21.48
CA SER A 90 11.33 14.82 -22.67
C SER A 90 12.82 15.16 -22.68
N PHE A 91 13.39 15.58 -21.54
CA PHE A 91 14.84 15.85 -21.46
C PHE A 91 15.70 14.60 -21.63
N ILE A 92 15.25 13.44 -21.14
CA ILE A 92 15.94 12.16 -21.33
C ILE A 92 15.97 11.79 -22.81
N GLU A 93 14.84 11.93 -23.52
CA GLU A 93 14.72 11.60 -24.93
C GLU A 93 15.53 12.54 -25.84
N HIS A 94 15.63 13.83 -25.51
CA HIS A 94 16.35 14.83 -26.29
C HIS A 94 17.86 14.91 -25.97
N GLY A 95 18.44 13.87 -25.36
CA GLY A 95 19.88 13.74 -25.14
C GLY A 95 20.42 14.47 -23.89
N ASN A 96 19.57 15.10 -23.09
CA ASN A 96 19.93 15.77 -21.84
C ASN A 96 19.60 14.90 -20.63
N ALA A 97 20.05 13.64 -20.65
CA ALA A 97 19.72 12.64 -19.64
C ALA A 97 20.05 13.08 -18.21
N GLY A 98 21.15 13.83 -18.01
CA GLY A 98 21.54 14.36 -16.69
C GLY A 98 20.44 15.24 -16.07
N LEU A 99 19.90 16.21 -16.83
CA LEU A 99 18.81 17.06 -16.36
C LEU A 99 17.50 16.29 -16.20
N GLY A 100 17.23 15.34 -17.09
CA GLY A 100 16.05 14.47 -17.01
C GLY A 100 16.02 13.66 -15.72
N PHE A 101 17.12 12.96 -15.40
CA PHE A 101 17.22 12.16 -14.18
C PHE A 101 17.27 13.00 -12.91
N THR A 102 17.86 14.19 -12.93
CA THR A 102 17.83 15.07 -11.74
C THR A 102 16.42 15.55 -11.44
N LEU A 103 15.65 15.96 -12.44
CA LEU A 103 14.23 16.32 -12.28
C LEU A 103 13.40 15.15 -11.76
N PHE A 104 13.62 13.95 -12.30
CA PHE A 104 12.95 12.74 -11.81
C PHE A 104 13.31 12.41 -10.36
N GLY A 105 14.59 12.50 -10.00
CA GLY A 105 15.06 12.27 -8.64
C GLY A 105 14.49 13.28 -7.64
N LEU A 106 14.42 14.56 -8.03
CA LEU A 106 13.76 15.60 -7.22
C LEU A 106 12.27 15.34 -7.03
N LEU A 107 11.58 14.90 -8.09
CA LEU A 107 10.16 14.51 -7.99
C LEU A 107 9.98 13.39 -6.96
N LEU A 108 10.78 12.33 -7.03
CA LEU A 108 10.74 11.22 -6.07
C LEU A 108 11.03 11.67 -4.63
N ALA A 109 12.01 12.56 -4.45
CA ALA A 109 12.38 13.08 -3.13
C ALA A 109 11.27 13.95 -2.49
N ILE A 110 10.40 14.58 -3.30
CA ILE A 110 9.29 15.43 -2.83
C ILE A 110 8.02 14.61 -2.51
N ILE A 111 7.87 13.39 -3.06
CA ILE A 111 6.69 12.53 -2.83
C ILE A 111 6.36 12.32 -1.34
N PRO A 112 7.31 12.01 -0.43
CA PRO A 112 7.01 11.88 0.99
C PRO A 112 6.36 13.13 1.60
N PHE A 113 6.87 14.32 1.25
CA PHE A 113 6.33 15.59 1.74
C PHE A 113 4.90 15.81 1.24
N MET A 114 4.68 15.59 -0.07
CA MET A 114 3.35 15.68 -0.67
C MET A 114 2.38 14.66 -0.06
N ALA A 115 2.84 13.43 0.16
CA ALA A 115 2.05 12.39 0.79
C ALA A 115 1.58 12.80 2.21
N MET A 116 2.46 13.43 3.00
CA MET A 116 2.07 13.91 4.34
C MET A 116 1.02 15.01 4.26
N LYS A 117 1.23 16.04 3.43
CA LYS A 117 0.24 17.11 3.24
C LYS A 117 -1.09 16.61 2.67
N GLY A 118 -1.04 15.61 1.78
CA GLY A 118 -2.23 14.91 1.28
C GLY A 118 -3.02 14.22 2.39
N LEU A 119 -2.35 13.54 3.32
CA LEU A 119 -2.99 12.95 4.51
C LEU A 119 -3.56 14.02 5.44
N GLN A 120 -2.83 15.09 5.71
CA GLN A 120 -3.30 16.22 6.53
C GLN A 120 -4.61 16.79 5.99
N TYR A 121 -4.67 17.00 4.68
CA TYR A 121 -5.87 17.49 4.01
C TYR A 121 -7.02 16.48 4.09
N GLN A 122 -6.77 15.20 3.84
CA GLN A 122 -7.82 14.17 3.86
C GLN A 122 -8.38 13.94 5.26
N ALA A 123 -7.53 13.92 6.28
CA ALA A 123 -7.95 13.82 7.67
C ALA A 123 -8.89 14.97 8.01
N ARG A 124 -8.49 16.22 7.73
CA ARG A 124 -9.32 17.42 7.99
C ARG A 124 -10.63 17.48 7.21
N MET A 125 -10.68 16.81 6.06
CA MET A 125 -11.89 16.69 5.25
C MET A 125 -12.79 15.52 5.67
N THR A 126 -12.32 14.68 6.60
CA THR A 126 -13.08 13.57 7.18
C THR A 126 -13.58 13.97 8.56
N SER A 127 -14.85 13.71 8.84
CA SER A 127 -15.44 13.96 10.16
C SER A 127 -16.38 12.85 10.59
N LEU A 128 -16.51 12.65 11.89
CA LEU A 128 -17.47 11.76 12.53
C LEU A 128 -18.16 12.53 13.65
N ASN A 129 -19.50 12.45 13.76
CA ASN A 129 -20.27 13.25 14.71
C ASN A 129 -19.98 14.76 14.66
N GLY A 130 -19.67 15.29 13.48
CA GLY A 130 -19.32 16.70 13.29
C GLY A 130 -17.88 17.07 13.69
N VAL A 131 -17.16 16.21 14.41
CA VAL A 131 -15.76 16.39 14.81
C VAL A 131 -14.82 15.91 13.70
N ARG A 132 -13.81 16.72 13.36
CA ARG A 132 -12.90 16.40 12.26
C ARG A 132 -11.74 15.55 12.73
N PHE A 133 -11.25 14.70 11.83
CA PHE A 133 -9.94 14.11 12.00
C PHE A 133 -8.87 15.14 11.66
N GLY A 134 -7.70 14.99 12.25
CA GLY A 134 -6.53 15.74 11.84
C GLY A 134 -5.32 14.83 11.76
N PHE A 135 -4.27 15.38 11.18
CA PHE A 135 -2.99 14.72 11.08
C PHE A 135 -1.89 15.77 11.17
N GLN A 136 -0.89 15.53 12.00
CA GLN A 136 0.26 16.39 12.22
C GLN A 136 1.50 15.52 12.36
N CYS A 137 2.51 15.77 11.53
CA CYS A 137 3.77 15.04 11.60
C CYS A 137 4.93 15.96 11.22
N SER A 138 6.10 15.67 11.78
CA SER A 138 7.34 16.34 11.37
C SER A 138 7.70 15.93 9.94
N MET A 139 7.79 16.91 9.04
CA MET A 139 8.09 16.69 7.62
C MET A 139 9.43 16.01 7.40
N LEU A 140 10.46 16.41 8.18
CA LEU A 140 11.79 15.81 8.09
C LEU A 140 11.78 14.33 8.50
N ARG A 141 11.07 13.99 9.58
CA ARG A 141 10.93 12.58 10.01
C ARG A 141 10.19 11.75 8.97
N ALA A 142 9.14 12.31 8.38
CA ALA A 142 8.41 11.64 7.31
C ALA A 142 9.28 11.37 6.09
N TRP A 143 10.04 12.37 5.63
CA TRP A 143 10.99 12.22 4.53
C TRP A 143 12.04 11.15 4.82
N TRP A 144 12.61 11.18 6.03
CA TRP A 144 13.61 10.19 6.46
C TRP A 144 13.06 8.76 6.45
N TYR A 145 11.88 8.53 7.04
CA TYR A 145 11.31 7.18 7.17
C TYR A 145 10.67 6.65 5.88
N MET A 146 10.13 7.51 5.03
CA MET A 146 9.48 7.07 3.79
C MET A 146 10.43 6.93 2.62
N PHE A 147 11.54 7.66 2.61
CA PHE A 147 12.48 7.67 1.48
C PHE A 147 13.88 7.24 1.88
N ALA A 148 14.54 7.96 2.79
CA ALA A 148 15.95 7.71 3.09
C ALA A 148 16.20 6.31 3.70
N VAL A 149 15.41 5.90 4.69
CA VAL A 149 15.58 4.60 5.37
C VAL A 149 15.42 3.42 4.40
N PRO A 150 14.33 3.30 3.60
CA PRO A 150 14.20 2.22 2.62
C PRO A 150 15.37 2.18 1.63
N VAL A 151 15.80 3.33 1.11
CA VAL A 151 16.90 3.41 0.13
C VAL A 151 18.23 2.97 0.74
N LEU A 152 18.55 3.44 1.95
CA LEU A 152 19.77 3.04 2.66
C LEU A 152 19.78 1.56 2.99
N LEU A 153 18.65 1.00 3.44
CA LEU A 153 18.56 -0.43 3.73
C LEU A 153 18.64 -1.29 2.46
N MET A 154 18.07 -0.84 1.34
CA MET A 154 18.21 -1.51 0.04
C MET A 154 19.66 -1.49 -0.46
N ALA A 155 20.35 -0.36 -0.33
CA ALA A 155 21.76 -0.25 -0.67
C ALA A 155 22.63 -1.17 0.21
N ALA A 156 22.37 -1.20 1.52
CA ALA A 156 23.04 -2.11 2.45
C ALA A 156 22.80 -3.58 2.09
N LEU A 157 21.55 -3.95 1.77
CA LEU A 157 21.22 -5.31 1.33
C LEU A 157 21.96 -5.67 0.04
N TYR A 158 22.03 -4.78 -0.94
CA TYR A 158 22.78 -5.00 -2.18
C TYR A 158 24.27 -5.25 -1.92
N ILE A 159 24.91 -4.43 -1.08
CA ILE A 159 26.31 -4.61 -0.71
C ILE A 159 26.52 -5.96 -0.03
N VAL A 160 25.66 -6.32 0.94
CA VAL A 160 25.74 -7.62 1.63
C VAL A 160 25.59 -8.78 0.65
N LEU A 161 24.61 -8.74 -0.25
CA LEU A 161 24.41 -9.78 -1.26
C LEU A 161 25.60 -9.87 -2.23
N SER A 162 26.20 -8.75 -2.64
CA SER A 162 27.39 -8.77 -3.51
C SER A 162 28.61 -9.39 -2.83
N LEU A 163 28.84 -9.11 -1.54
CA LEU A 163 29.93 -9.70 -0.77
C LEU A 163 29.73 -11.21 -0.57
N ILE A 164 28.51 -11.62 -0.25
CA ILE A 164 28.15 -13.04 -0.12
C ILE A 164 28.28 -13.76 -1.47
N SER A 165 27.94 -13.09 -2.58
CA SER A 165 28.09 -13.64 -3.93
C SER A 165 29.54 -14.02 -4.23
N VAL A 166 30.51 -13.15 -3.89
CA VAL A 166 31.95 -13.40 -4.10
C VAL A 166 32.44 -14.62 -3.29
N ILE A 167 31.93 -14.80 -2.07
CA ILE A 167 32.29 -15.94 -1.21
C ILE A 167 31.66 -17.23 -1.73
N THR A 168 30.38 -17.18 -2.10
CA THR A 168 29.62 -18.36 -2.52
C THR A 168 30.04 -18.88 -3.90
N THR A 169 30.50 -18.01 -4.82
CA THR A 169 31.14 -18.47 -6.08
C THR A 169 32.45 -19.21 -5.84
N ALA A 170 33.16 -18.94 -4.75
CA ALA A 170 34.43 -19.61 -4.43
C ALA A 170 34.23 -20.99 -3.79
N VAL A 171 33.10 -21.22 -3.11
CA VAL A 171 32.85 -22.43 -2.31
C VAL A 171 31.86 -23.39 -2.98
N GLY A 172 30.89 -22.88 -3.74
CA GLY A 172 29.77 -23.66 -4.28
C GLY A 172 29.57 -23.53 -5.78
N GLY A 173 28.72 -24.39 -6.33
CA GLY A 173 28.27 -24.31 -7.73
C GLY A 173 27.26 -23.18 -7.97
N LEU A 174 27.03 -22.86 -9.26
CA LEU A 174 26.14 -21.77 -9.69
C LEU A 174 24.72 -21.88 -9.09
N VAL A 175 24.15 -23.08 -9.07
CA VAL A 175 22.79 -23.33 -8.51
C VAL A 175 22.75 -23.03 -7.02
N PHE A 176 23.76 -23.47 -6.26
CA PHE A 176 23.86 -23.19 -4.83
C PHE A 176 23.88 -21.68 -4.56
N ASN A 177 24.69 -20.94 -5.34
CA ASN A 177 24.78 -19.49 -5.20
C ASN A 177 23.43 -18.78 -5.47
N ILE A 178 22.74 -19.13 -6.56
CA ILE A 178 21.42 -18.54 -6.89
C ILE A 178 20.41 -18.79 -5.77
N VAL A 179 20.34 -20.01 -5.25
CA VAL A 179 19.38 -20.36 -4.18
C VAL A 179 19.68 -19.60 -2.89
N VAL A 180 20.95 -19.54 -2.49
CA VAL A 180 21.38 -18.83 -1.27
C VAL A 180 21.12 -17.33 -1.40
N LEU A 181 21.55 -16.70 -2.49
CA LEU A 181 21.33 -15.27 -2.71
C LEU A 181 19.85 -14.93 -2.84
N GLY A 182 19.06 -15.77 -3.53
CA GLY A 182 17.62 -15.59 -3.66
C GLY A 182 16.92 -15.65 -2.31
N LEU A 183 17.25 -16.64 -1.47
CA LEU A 183 16.67 -16.76 -0.12
C LEU A 183 17.06 -15.57 0.77
N LEU A 184 18.33 -15.15 0.74
CA LEU A 184 18.81 -14.00 1.50
C LEU A 184 18.17 -12.69 1.01
N ALA A 185 17.95 -12.53 -0.29
CA ALA A 185 17.24 -11.38 -0.84
C ALA A 185 15.78 -11.35 -0.37
N ILE A 186 15.07 -12.49 -0.37
CA ILE A 186 13.69 -12.60 0.13
C ILE A 186 13.63 -12.21 1.61
N ILE A 187 14.53 -12.74 2.44
CA ILE A 187 14.60 -12.41 3.88
C ILE A 187 14.95 -10.93 4.07
N GLY A 188 15.95 -10.43 3.34
CA GLY A 188 16.40 -9.05 3.38
C GLY A 188 15.27 -8.07 3.07
N ILE A 189 14.55 -8.28 1.96
CA ILE A 189 13.38 -7.48 1.59
C ILE A 189 12.29 -7.54 2.68
N GLY A 190 12.08 -8.70 3.30
CA GLY A 190 11.18 -8.85 4.45
C GLY A 190 11.58 -8.00 5.64
N VAL A 191 12.87 -7.96 5.99
CA VAL A 191 13.42 -7.12 7.07
C VAL A 191 13.25 -5.64 6.74
N ILE A 192 13.58 -5.22 5.52
CA ILE A 192 13.43 -3.83 5.06
C ILE A 192 11.97 -3.38 5.20
N ASN A 193 11.04 -4.17 4.69
CA ASN A 193 9.61 -3.86 4.80
C ASN A 193 9.15 -3.81 6.25
N GLY A 194 9.60 -4.71 7.13
CA GLY A 194 9.26 -4.70 8.55
C GLY A 194 9.75 -3.45 9.28
N VAL A 195 11.01 -3.06 9.06
CA VAL A 195 11.59 -1.83 9.66
C VAL A 195 10.85 -0.60 9.15
N THR A 196 10.71 -0.46 7.83
CA THR A 196 10.04 0.68 7.21
C THR A 196 8.59 0.80 7.66
N CYS A 197 7.81 -0.29 7.59
CA CYS A 197 6.41 -0.27 7.99
C CYS A 197 6.22 0.03 9.48
N SER A 198 7.10 -0.46 10.36
CA SER A 198 7.04 -0.11 11.79
C SER A 198 7.25 1.39 12.04
N LYS A 199 8.20 2.01 11.33
CA LYS A 199 8.43 3.47 11.40
C LYS A 199 7.26 4.25 10.81
N TRP A 200 6.66 3.76 9.73
CA TRP A 200 5.46 4.35 9.14
C TRP A 200 4.29 4.29 10.12
N MET A 201 4.00 3.13 10.70
CA MET A 201 2.92 2.97 11.69
C MET A 201 3.07 3.94 12.85
N THR A 202 4.26 4.06 13.42
CA THR A 202 4.52 5.00 14.54
C THR A 202 4.43 6.45 14.13
N LEU A 203 4.79 6.81 12.89
CA LEU A 203 4.60 8.15 12.34
C LEU A 203 3.11 8.48 12.14
N PHE A 204 2.33 7.54 11.60
CA PHE A 204 0.91 7.77 11.30
C PHE A 204 0.02 7.70 12.53
N GLY A 205 0.18 6.67 13.35
CA GLY A 205 -0.64 6.49 14.54
C GLY A 205 -0.45 7.65 15.53
N ASN A 206 0.79 8.04 15.83
CA ASN A 206 1.05 9.16 16.75
C ASN A 206 0.81 10.53 16.13
N GLY A 207 0.73 10.62 14.80
CA GLY A 207 0.47 11.86 14.08
C GLY A 207 -1.02 12.16 13.91
N ALA A 208 -1.90 11.18 14.09
CA ALA A 208 -3.34 11.37 13.91
C ALA A 208 -4.01 11.94 15.17
N ASN A 209 -5.06 12.72 14.98
CA ASN A 209 -5.99 13.13 16.04
C ASN A 209 -7.45 13.07 15.57
N PHE A 210 -8.35 12.94 16.54
CA PHE A 210 -9.79 13.07 16.37
C PHE A 210 -10.26 14.22 17.28
N GLY A 211 -10.53 15.38 16.69
CA GLY A 211 -10.70 16.61 17.45
C GLY A 211 -9.49 16.90 18.33
N THR A 212 -9.74 17.13 19.61
CA THR A 212 -8.70 17.36 20.63
C THR A 212 -7.98 16.09 21.10
N HIS A 213 -8.53 14.90 20.82
CA HIS A 213 -7.98 13.62 21.27
C HIS A 213 -6.93 13.09 20.28
N ARG A 214 -5.73 12.77 20.78
CA ARG A 214 -4.64 12.21 19.96
C ARG A 214 -4.67 10.69 19.94
N PHE A 215 -4.34 10.13 18.78
CA PHE A 215 -4.05 8.71 18.67
C PHE A 215 -2.65 8.41 19.20
N SER A 216 -2.49 7.24 19.79
CA SER A 216 -1.21 6.72 20.26
C SER A 216 -1.04 5.31 19.71
N ILE A 217 0.19 4.96 19.35
CA ILE A 217 0.51 3.63 18.88
C ILE A 217 1.85 3.16 19.43
N GLN A 218 1.88 1.92 19.92
CA GLN A 218 3.08 1.24 20.37
C GLN A 218 3.32 -0.01 19.52
N VAL A 219 4.28 0.06 18.59
CA VAL A 219 4.61 -1.05 17.70
C VAL A 219 5.98 -1.60 18.05
N ASP A 220 6.05 -2.89 18.36
CA ASP A 220 7.30 -3.61 18.46
C ASP A 220 7.87 -3.90 17.05
N ILE A 221 9.08 -3.37 16.80
CA ILE A 221 9.78 -3.53 15.52
C ILE A 221 10.05 -5.01 15.25
N LYS A 222 10.40 -5.79 16.27
CA LYS A 222 10.74 -7.21 16.10
C LYS A 222 9.54 -8.02 15.63
N THR A 223 8.38 -7.78 16.21
CA THR A 223 7.12 -8.40 15.79
C THR A 223 6.76 -8.02 14.35
N CYS A 224 6.95 -6.74 13.96
CA CYS A 224 6.74 -6.28 12.59
C CYS A 224 7.67 -6.99 11.59
N ILE A 225 8.98 -7.05 11.89
CA ILE A 225 9.97 -7.74 11.06
C ILE A 225 9.62 -9.22 10.91
N ARG A 226 9.29 -9.91 12.00
CA ARG A 226 8.91 -11.33 11.96
C ARG A 226 7.71 -11.55 11.03
N GLY A 227 6.69 -10.70 11.13
CA GLY A 227 5.51 -10.76 10.27
C GLY A 227 5.83 -10.55 8.78
N CYS A 228 6.61 -9.51 8.45
CA CYS A 228 7.00 -9.22 7.06
C CYS A 228 7.92 -10.28 6.46
N VAL A 229 8.87 -10.82 7.24
CA VAL A 229 9.75 -11.90 6.79
C VAL A 229 8.94 -13.17 6.52
N LEU A 230 8.02 -13.54 7.41
CA LEU A 230 7.11 -14.68 7.19
C LEU A 230 6.26 -14.50 5.93
N ALA A 231 5.74 -13.28 5.69
CA ALA A 231 5.01 -12.97 4.47
C ALA A 231 5.91 -13.11 3.22
N MET A 232 7.14 -12.61 3.24
CA MET A 232 8.07 -12.71 2.11
C MET A 232 8.54 -14.14 1.85
N LEU A 233 8.73 -14.95 2.90
CA LEU A 233 9.11 -16.36 2.75
C LEU A 233 8.06 -17.19 1.99
N THR A 234 6.81 -16.73 1.92
CA THR A 234 5.81 -17.38 1.06
C THR A 234 6.16 -17.34 -0.43
N LEU A 235 7.08 -16.46 -0.87
CA LEU A 235 7.62 -16.44 -2.25
C LEU A 235 8.52 -17.63 -2.56
N PHE A 236 9.20 -18.18 -1.56
CA PHE A 236 10.22 -19.20 -1.74
C PHE A 236 9.73 -20.43 -2.52
N PRO A 237 8.58 -21.06 -2.20
CA PRO A 237 8.07 -22.18 -3.00
C PRO A 237 7.77 -21.79 -4.46
N PHE A 238 7.23 -20.59 -4.71
CA PHE A 238 7.00 -20.11 -6.08
C PHE A 238 8.32 -19.89 -6.82
N ALA A 239 9.34 -19.34 -6.14
CA ALA A 239 10.66 -19.12 -6.72
C ALA A 239 11.34 -20.43 -7.13
N ILE A 240 11.21 -21.50 -6.33
CA ILE A 240 11.73 -22.83 -6.68
C ILE A 240 11.04 -23.36 -7.95
N VAL A 241 9.71 -23.31 -8.00
CA VAL A 241 8.96 -23.82 -9.17
C VAL A 241 9.28 -23.00 -10.41
N MET A 242 9.32 -21.67 -10.31
CA MET A 242 9.72 -20.81 -11.43
C MET A 242 11.16 -21.08 -11.88
N GLY A 243 12.09 -21.27 -10.94
CA GLY A 243 13.47 -21.62 -11.24
C GLY A 243 13.58 -22.93 -11.99
N TYR A 244 12.82 -23.95 -11.59
CA TYR A 244 12.76 -25.24 -12.30
C TYR A 244 12.20 -25.10 -13.72
N LEU A 245 11.11 -24.34 -13.89
CA LEU A 245 10.49 -24.13 -15.21
C LEU A 245 11.38 -23.34 -16.17
N ILE A 246 12.16 -22.40 -15.65
CA ILE A 246 13.01 -21.49 -16.44
C ILE A 246 14.41 -22.07 -16.71
N ALA A 247 14.89 -23.01 -15.88
CA ALA A 247 16.19 -23.65 -16.06
C ALA A 247 16.47 -24.14 -17.50
N PRO A 248 15.59 -24.92 -18.17
CA PRO A 248 15.86 -25.38 -19.54
C PRO A 248 15.90 -24.24 -20.57
N VAL A 249 15.14 -23.16 -20.34
CA VAL A 249 15.17 -21.97 -21.20
C VAL A 249 16.57 -21.33 -21.17
N PHE A 250 17.17 -21.21 -19.98
CA PHE A 250 18.52 -20.67 -19.85
C PHE A 250 19.59 -21.61 -20.43
N THR A 251 19.48 -22.92 -20.24
CA THR A 251 20.48 -23.86 -20.78
C THR A 251 20.52 -23.80 -22.31
N ASP A 252 19.36 -23.76 -22.96
CA ASP A 252 19.28 -23.73 -24.42
C ASP A 252 19.72 -22.37 -24.98
N LEU A 253 19.43 -21.26 -24.27
CA LEU A 253 19.93 -19.93 -24.63
C LEU A 253 21.45 -19.84 -24.53
N ILE A 254 22.06 -20.46 -23.52
CA ILE A 254 23.52 -20.53 -23.38
C ILE A 254 24.12 -21.40 -24.48
N PHE A 255 23.54 -22.56 -24.77
CA PHE A 255 24.00 -23.42 -25.87
C PHE A 255 23.92 -22.70 -27.23
N LEU A 256 22.84 -21.95 -27.46
CA LEU A 256 22.67 -21.16 -28.68
C LEU A 256 23.72 -20.05 -28.79
N SER A 257 24.04 -19.37 -27.68
CA SER A 257 25.06 -18.31 -27.68
C SER A 257 26.46 -18.87 -27.95
N MET A 258 26.74 -20.11 -27.52
CA MET A 258 28.01 -20.79 -27.81
C MET A 258 28.12 -21.29 -29.26
N THR A 259 27.01 -21.67 -29.90
CA THR A 259 27.00 -22.21 -31.27
C THR A 259 26.89 -21.15 -32.36
N GLY A 260 26.67 -19.87 -32.01
CA GLY A 260 26.64 -18.74 -32.95
C GLY A 260 25.43 -18.71 -33.88
N ASN A 261 24.42 -19.56 -33.65
CA ASN A 261 23.25 -19.67 -34.52
C ASN A 261 22.19 -18.61 -34.18
N ALA A 262 22.28 -17.44 -34.81
CA ALA A 262 21.38 -16.30 -34.54
C ALA A 262 19.89 -16.58 -34.86
N MET A 263 19.59 -17.53 -35.75
CA MET A 263 18.21 -17.87 -36.16
C MET A 263 17.45 -18.74 -35.16
N GLY A 264 18.10 -19.27 -34.12
CA GLY A 264 17.46 -20.19 -33.16
C GLY A 264 16.74 -19.52 -31.99
N ARG A 265 16.92 -18.21 -31.76
CA ARG A 265 16.42 -17.56 -30.53
C ARG A 265 14.90 -17.45 -30.51
N GLU A 266 14.28 -17.12 -31.63
CA GLU A 266 12.82 -17.10 -31.76
C GLU A 266 12.22 -18.50 -31.63
N ALA A 267 12.89 -19.52 -32.18
CA ALA A 267 12.47 -20.92 -32.07
C ALA A 267 12.44 -21.39 -30.61
N ILE A 268 13.43 -21.01 -29.79
CA ILE A 268 13.45 -21.31 -28.34
C ILE A 268 12.27 -20.64 -27.63
N PHE A 269 11.96 -19.37 -27.92
CA PHE A 269 10.83 -18.68 -27.30
C PHE A 269 9.49 -19.35 -27.64
N LEU A 270 9.31 -19.78 -28.89
CA LEU A 270 8.12 -20.53 -29.30
C LEU A 270 8.05 -21.91 -28.64
N GLN A 271 9.19 -22.61 -28.52
CA GLN A 271 9.29 -23.90 -27.86
C GLN A 271 8.94 -23.84 -26.36
N TYR A 272 9.38 -22.79 -25.67
CA TYR A 272 9.18 -22.60 -24.23
C TYR A 272 8.04 -21.64 -23.87
N TYR A 273 7.18 -21.29 -24.83
CA TYR A 273 6.12 -20.31 -24.63
C TYR A 273 5.22 -20.67 -23.45
N SER A 274 4.83 -21.94 -23.32
CA SER A 274 3.95 -22.41 -22.25
C SER A 274 4.57 -22.28 -20.85
N GLN A 275 5.88 -22.55 -20.72
CA GLN A 275 6.63 -22.46 -19.48
C GLN A 275 6.80 -21.00 -19.05
N LEU A 276 7.10 -20.10 -20.00
CA LEU A 276 7.17 -18.67 -19.74
C LEU A 276 5.82 -18.12 -19.27
N MET A 277 4.72 -18.50 -19.93
CA MET A 277 3.37 -18.13 -19.50
C MET A 277 3.05 -18.66 -18.09
N ALA A 278 3.42 -19.91 -17.79
CA ALA A 278 3.26 -20.48 -16.46
C ALA A 278 4.05 -19.71 -15.40
N CYS A 279 5.29 -19.29 -15.69
CA CYS A 279 6.09 -18.47 -14.77
C CYS A 279 5.49 -17.09 -14.54
N TYR A 280 4.99 -16.41 -15.57
CA TYR A 280 4.27 -15.15 -15.38
C TYR A 280 3.03 -15.33 -14.50
N PHE A 281 2.25 -16.39 -14.73
CA PHE A 281 1.08 -16.69 -13.90
C PHE A 281 1.48 -16.96 -12.44
N LEU A 282 2.50 -17.79 -12.21
CA LEU A 282 3.03 -18.07 -10.87
C LEU A 282 3.58 -16.82 -10.18
N TYR A 283 4.22 -15.92 -10.93
CA TYR A 283 4.71 -14.64 -10.41
C TYR A 283 3.55 -13.76 -9.91
N PHE A 284 2.48 -13.61 -10.70
CA PHE A 284 1.30 -12.87 -10.26
C PHE A 284 0.61 -13.52 -9.06
N LEU A 285 0.49 -14.85 -9.06
CA LEU A 285 -0.07 -15.58 -7.93
C LEU A 285 0.79 -15.40 -6.65
N ALA A 286 2.11 -15.45 -6.79
CA ALA A 286 3.05 -15.24 -5.69
C ALA A 286 2.91 -13.82 -5.10
N ILE A 287 2.79 -12.79 -5.95
CA ILE A 287 2.52 -11.42 -5.49
C ILE A 287 1.21 -11.35 -4.72
N LEU A 288 0.13 -11.97 -5.23
CA LEU A 288 -1.17 -11.96 -4.54
C LEU A 288 -1.10 -12.60 -3.16
N VAL A 289 -0.38 -13.72 -3.04
CA VAL A 289 -0.15 -14.39 -1.76
C VAL A 289 0.63 -13.48 -0.80
N VAL A 290 1.78 -12.95 -1.23
CA VAL A 290 2.59 -12.06 -0.38
C VAL A 290 1.82 -10.83 0.05
N THR A 291 1.16 -10.13 -0.89
CA THR A 291 0.39 -8.91 -0.58
C THR A 291 -0.74 -9.20 0.39
N SER A 292 -1.41 -10.35 0.25
CA SER A 292 -2.41 -10.81 1.22
C SER A 292 -1.82 -10.94 2.63
N TYR A 293 -0.75 -11.73 2.79
CA TYR A 293 -0.13 -11.95 4.10
C TYR A 293 0.43 -10.67 4.71
N LEU A 294 1.08 -9.84 3.89
CA LEU A 294 1.68 -8.58 4.31
C LEU A 294 0.59 -7.59 4.76
N TYR A 295 -0.47 -7.42 3.98
CA TYR A 295 -1.58 -6.52 4.33
C TYR A 295 -2.23 -6.94 5.66
N VAL A 296 -2.55 -8.23 5.83
CA VAL A 296 -3.20 -8.71 7.05
C VAL A 296 -2.30 -8.55 8.28
N THR A 297 -1.02 -8.93 8.16
CA THR A 297 -0.05 -8.80 9.26
C THR A 297 0.08 -7.35 9.69
N LEU A 298 0.29 -6.44 8.74
CA LEU A 298 0.51 -5.03 9.04
C LEU A 298 -0.77 -4.36 9.56
N ARG A 299 -1.94 -4.65 8.97
CA ARG A 299 -3.21 -4.12 9.43
C ARG A 299 -3.55 -4.56 10.85
N ASN A 300 -3.42 -5.85 11.16
CA ASN A 300 -3.69 -6.37 12.49
C ASN A 300 -2.72 -5.78 13.51
N LEU A 301 -1.43 -5.68 13.16
CA LEU A 301 -0.42 -5.05 14.03
C LEU A 301 -0.69 -3.57 14.27
N PHE A 302 -1.15 -2.84 13.25
CA PHE A 302 -1.46 -1.42 13.36
C PHE A 302 -2.71 -1.20 14.23
N LEU A 303 -3.85 -1.79 13.86
CA LEU A 303 -5.11 -1.54 14.54
C LEU A 303 -5.11 -2.08 15.98
N ASN A 304 -4.56 -3.27 16.23
CA ASN A 304 -4.58 -3.87 17.57
C ASN A 304 -3.69 -3.12 18.59
N ASN A 305 -2.75 -2.30 18.12
CA ASN A 305 -1.89 -1.46 18.96
C ASN A 305 -2.26 0.02 18.91
N LEU A 306 -3.32 0.38 18.18
CA LEU A 306 -3.79 1.75 18.08
C LEU A 306 -4.76 2.04 19.21
N SER A 307 -4.54 3.15 19.90
CA SER A 307 -5.45 3.67 20.91
C SER A 307 -5.71 5.15 20.73
N LEU A 308 -6.81 5.61 21.34
CA LEU A 308 -7.26 6.99 21.32
C LEU A 308 -7.55 7.44 22.76
N ALA A 309 -7.32 8.73 23.05
CA ALA A 309 -7.67 9.36 24.32
C ALA A 309 -7.13 8.59 25.54
N ASN A 310 -5.80 8.42 25.60
CA ASN A 310 -5.08 7.74 26.69
C ASN A 310 -5.61 6.33 26.98
N ASP A 311 -5.70 5.50 25.95
CA ASP A 311 -6.13 4.09 26.02
C ASP A 311 -7.61 3.83 26.40
N SER A 312 -8.44 4.86 26.50
CA SER A 312 -9.89 4.72 26.72
C SER A 312 -10.60 4.03 25.56
N ILE A 313 -10.13 4.26 24.33
CA ILE A 313 -10.63 3.60 23.13
C ILE A 313 -9.50 2.85 22.44
N ARG A 314 -9.77 1.59 22.09
CA ARG A 314 -8.84 0.70 21.38
C ARG A 314 -9.46 0.21 20.08
N PHE A 315 -8.62 -0.04 19.10
CA PHE A 315 -9.03 -0.60 17.83
C PHE A 315 -8.64 -2.07 17.76
N HIS A 316 -9.43 -2.86 17.05
CA HIS A 316 -9.15 -4.28 16.87
C HIS A 316 -9.49 -4.72 15.45
N SER A 317 -8.63 -5.54 14.88
CA SER A 317 -8.75 -6.14 13.56
C SER A 317 -8.62 -7.65 13.63
N SER A 318 -9.64 -8.35 13.15
CA SER A 318 -9.71 -9.82 13.08
C SER A 318 -9.57 -10.36 11.66
N VAL A 319 -8.97 -9.56 10.76
CA VAL A 319 -8.78 -9.92 9.35
C VAL A 319 -7.85 -11.13 9.24
N THR A 320 -8.17 -12.07 8.34
CA THR A 320 -7.41 -13.31 8.13
C THR A 320 -6.75 -13.34 6.74
N SER A 321 -5.53 -13.90 6.64
CA SER A 321 -4.78 -13.97 5.39
C SER A 321 -5.51 -14.78 4.31
N HIS A 322 -6.12 -15.91 4.67
CA HIS A 322 -6.91 -16.69 3.73
C HIS A 322 -8.13 -15.91 3.21
N GLY A 323 -8.84 -15.19 4.10
CA GLY A 323 -9.98 -14.36 3.72
C GLY A 323 -9.58 -13.18 2.81
N MET A 324 -8.38 -12.63 3.00
CA MET A 324 -7.81 -11.59 2.14
C MET A 324 -7.39 -12.15 0.78
N LEU A 325 -6.68 -13.28 0.75
CA LEU A 325 -6.25 -13.95 -0.48
C LEU A 325 -7.44 -14.29 -1.38
N TRP A 326 -8.49 -14.88 -0.83
CA TRP A 326 -9.70 -15.21 -1.59
C TRP A 326 -10.33 -13.97 -2.24
N ARG A 327 -10.36 -12.85 -1.50
CA ARG A 327 -10.90 -11.58 -1.98
C ARG A 327 -10.05 -10.99 -3.10
N LEU A 328 -8.74 -10.93 -2.91
CA LEU A 328 -7.82 -10.40 -3.92
C LEU A 328 -7.81 -11.27 -5.18
N LEU A 329 -7.81 -12.59 -5.04
CA LEU A 329 -7.88 -13.52 -6.17
C LEU A 329 -9.17 -13.35 -6.95
N THR A 330 -10.33 -13.34 -6.25
CA THR A 330 -11.63 -13.09 -6.90
C THR A 330 -11.64 -11.73 -7.59
N MET A 331 -11.07 -10.71 -6.95
CA MET A 331 -10.97 -9.36 -7.49
C MET A 331 -10.14 -9.32 -8.77
N VAL A 332 -8.98 -9.96 -8.81
CA VAL A 332 -8.13 -10.01 -10.01
C VAL A 332 -8.75 -10.86 -11.11
N VAL A 333 -9.22 -12.07 -10.80
CA VAL A 333 -9.75 -13.01 -11.80
C VAL A 333 -11.04 -12.48 -12.43
N LEU A 334 -12.04 -12.11 -11.62
CA LEU A 334 -13.31 -11.64 -12.16
C LEU A 334 -13.17 -10.27 -12.82
N SER A 335 -12.33 -9.37 -12.31
CA SER A 335 -12.07 -8.11 -13.00
C SER A 335 -11.33 -8.36 -14.32
N GLY A 336 -10.39 -9.30 -14.38
CA GLY A 336 -9.71 -9.69 -15.62
C GLY A 336 -10.69 -10.20 -16.68
N VAL A 337 -11.55 -11.15 -16.31
CA VAL A 337 -12.57 -11.73 -17.21
C VAL A 337 -13.58 -10.69 -17.69
N THR A 338 -13.93 -9.72 -16.85
CA THR A 338 -14.91 -8.67 -17.17
C THR A 338 -14.29 -7.38 -17.69
N LEU A 339 -12.99 -7.37 -18.03
CA LEU A 339 -12.24 -6.18 -18.46
C LEU A 339 -12.38 -4.98 -17.50
N GLY A 340 -12.42 -5.27 -16.19
CA GLY A 340 -12.49 -4.30 -15.11
C GLY A 340 -13.91 -3.96 -14.64
N LEU A 341 -14.97 -4.43 -15.31
CA LEU A 341 -16.35 -4.07 -14.94
C LEU A 341 -16.77 -4.64 -13.57
N ALA A 342 -16.24 -5.78 -13.16
CA ALA A 342 -16.53 -6.36 -11.84
C ALA A 342 -15.79 -5.65 -10.68
N TYR A 343 -14.74 -4.87 -10.96
CA TYR A 343 -13.90 -4.24 -9.94
C TYR A 343 -14.69 -3.38 -8.93
N PRO A 344 -15.62 -2.48 -9.34
CA PRO A 344 -16.36 -1.65 -8.39
C PRO A 344 -17.20 -2.47 -7.42
N TRP A 345 -17.84 -3.53 -7.91
CA TRP A 345 -18.65 -4.42 -7.07
C TRP A 345 -17.79 -5.18 -6.06
N LEU A 346 -16.68 -5.77 -6.54
CA LEU A 346 -15.73 -6.51 -5.71
C LEU A 346 -15.05 -5.61 -4.67
N LYS A 347 -14.81 -4.35 -5.01
CA LYS A 347 -14.29 -3.36 -4.08
C LYS A 347 -15.26 -3.08 -2.93
N MET A 348 -16.56 -2.96 -3.19
CA MET A 348 -17.56 -2.78 -2.11
C MET A 348 -17.66 -4.03 -1.23
N TRP A 349 -17.59 -5.22 -1.84
CA TRP A 349 -17.53 -6.48 -1.10
C TRP A 349 -16.29 -6.57 -0.19
N MET A 350 -15.12 -6.14 -0.68
CA MET A 350 -13.88 -6.08 0.10
C MET A 350 -13.99 -5.07 1.26
N VAL A 351 -14.46 -3.85 0.98
CA VAL A 351 -14.62 -2.79 1.99
C VAL A 351 -15.62 -3.22 3.08
N GLY A 352 -16.73 -3.85 2.69
CA GLY A 352 -17.70 -4.36 3.64
C GLY A 352 -17.13 -5.43 4.58
N TRP A 353 -16.32 -6.35 4.03
CA TRP A 353 -15.64 -7.36 4.85
C TRP A 353 -14.59 -6.75 5.79
N LEU A 354 -13.81 -5.77 5.33
CA LEU A 354 -12.86 -5.08 6.19
C LEU A 354 -13.57 -4.35 7.35
N ALA A 355 -14.68 -3.68 7.07
CA ALA A 355 -15.50 -3.02 8.09
C ALA A 355 -16.01 -4.03 9.14
N GLN A 356 -16.58 -5.15 8.72
CA GLN A 356 -17.07 -6.22 9.61
C GLN A 356 -15.97 -6.82 10.50
N ASN A 357 -14.73 -6.84 10.04
CA ASN A 357 -13.56 -7.33 10.80
C ASN A 357 -12.79 -6.20 11.48
N THR A 358 -13.45 -5.06 11.73
CA THR A 358 -12.89 -3.93 12.46
C THR A 358 -13.83 -3.52 13.57
N GLN A 359 -13.29 -3.53 14.79
CA GLN A 359 -14.02 -3.22 16.00
C GLN A 359 -13.35 -2.08 16.74
N VAL A 360 -14.15 -1.26 17.38
CA VAL A 360 -13.74 -0.18 18.27
C VAL A 360 -14.25 -0.56 19.66
N LEU A 361 -13.32 -0.67 20.60
CA LEU A 361 -13.56 -1.08 21.98
C LEU A 361 -13.46 0.17 22.87
N GLY A 362 -14.50 0.44 23.66
CA GLY A 362 -14.54 1.59 24.58
C GLY A 362 -15.79 2.44 24.38
N ASP A 363 -16.05 3.32 25.34
CA ASP A 363 -17.23 4.18 25.34
C ASP A 363 -17.01 5.42 24.45
N LEU A 364 -17.55 5.38 23.23
CA LEU A 364 -17.47 6.49 22.28
C LEU A 364 -18.29 7.71 22.71
N ASP A 365 -19.36 7.50 23.48
CA ASP A 365 -20.26 8.56 23.90
C ASP A 365 -19.66 9.39 25.04
N SER A 366 -18.68 8.83 25.76
CA SER A 366 -17.89 9.52 26.78
C SER A 366 -16.86 10.53 26.23
N LEU A 367 -16.57 10.48 24.92
CA LEU A 367 -15.59 11.38 24.31
C LEU A 367 -16.12 12.81 24.19
N ALA A 368 -15.31 13.78 24.56
CA ALA A 368 -15.61 15.18 24.30
C ALA A 368 -15.58 15.44 22.79
N LEU A 369 -16.74 15.82 22.23
CA LEU A 369 -16.87 16.15 20.81
C LEU A 369 -16.43 17.60 20.54
N THR A 370 -15.15 17.87 20.78
CA THR A 370 -14.54 19.19 20.54
C THR A 370 -13.62 19.13 19.33
N ASP A 371 -13.87 20.01 18.36
CA ASP A 371 -13.02 20.11 17.17
C ASP A 371 -11.69 20.80 17.52
N ASP A 372 -10.62 20.44 16.80
CA ASP A 372 -9.34 21.13 16.94
C ASP A 372 -9.45 22.49 16.24
N GLU A 373 -9.23 23.60 16.96
CA GLU A 373 -9.43 24.97 16.45
C GLU A 373 -8.40 25.38 15.38
N GLN A 374 -7.46 24.51 15.03
CA GLN A 374 -6.42 24.85 14.07
C GLN A 374 -6.99 25.14 12.67
N PRO A 375 -6.75 26.36 12.13
CA PRO A 375 -7.25 26.73 10.81
C PRO A 375 -6.63 25.87 9.72
N LEU A 376 -7.38 25.65 8.63
CA LEU A 376 -6.85 24.99 7.43
C LEU A 376 -5.68 25.82 6.89
N GLU A 377 -4.48 25.24 6.81
CA GLU A 377 -3.36 25.92 6.18
C GLU A 377 -3.72 26.21 4.70
N ASN A 378 -3.79 27.49 4.37
CA ASN A 378 -4.23 27.99 3.06
C ASN A 378 -3.08 28.46 2.16
N GLY A 379 -1.82 28.16 2.51
CA GLY A 379 -0.66 28.57 1.72
C GLY A 379 -0.58 27.91 0.33
N PRO A 380 0.16 28.50 -0.64
CA PRO A 380 0.31 27.96 -2.00
C PRO A 380 0.98 26.57 -2.01
N LEU A 381 1.90 26.32 -1.07
CA LEU A 381 2.55 25.02 -0.89
C LEU A 381 1.55 23.90 -0.55
N MET A 382 0.43 24.24 0.12
CA MET A 382 -0.64 23.28 0.40
C MET A 382 -1.42 22.92 -0.86
N TRP A 383 -1.64 23.85 -1.80
CA TRP A 383 -2.35 23.56 -3.05
C TRP A 383 -1.59 22.57 -3.93
N ILE A 384 -0.26 22.62 -3.89
CA ILE A 384 0.63 21.78 -4.70
C ILE A 384 0.80 20.37 -4.11
N SER A 385 0.41 20.13 -2.85
CA SER A 385 0.76 18.90 -2.13
C SER A 385 -0.43 18.02 -1.72
N ARG A 386 -1.67 18.49 -1.89
CA ARG A 386 -2.89 17.84 -1.36
C ARG A 386 -3.31 16.53 -2.05
N GLY A 387 -2.89 16.27 -3.29
CA GLY A 387 -3.42 15.18 -4.10
C GLY A 387 -2.59 13.91 -4.16
N ILE A 388 -1.39 13.87 -3.59
CA ILE A 388 -0.70 12.59 -3.41
C ILE A 388 -1.33 11.85 -2.24
N MET A 389 -1.89 10.69 -2.54
CA MET A 389 -2.52 9.81 -1.58
C MET A 389 -1.65 8.57 -1.42
N PRO A 390 -0.81 8.49 -0.38
CA PRO A 390 -0.07 7.27 -0.15
C PRO A 390 -1.05 6.14 0.17
N TYR A 391 -0.90 5.01 -0.50
CA TYR A 391 -1.58 3.77 -0.14
C TYR A 391 -0.69 3.03 0.87
N PHE A 392 -1.20 2.85 2.09
CA PHE A 392 -0.47 2.12 3.12
C PHE A 392 -1.08 0.72 3.29
N PRO A 393 -0.27 -0.33 3.41
CA PRO A 393 -0.77 -1.70 3.53
C PRO A 393 -1.41 -2.02 4.90
N PHE A 394 -1.71 -1.01 5.74
CA PHE A 394 -2.28 -1.16 7.08
C PHE A 394 -3.46 -0.21 7.38
N ILE A 395 -3.80 0.70 6.44
CA ILE A 395 -4.95 1.63 6.50
C ILE A 395 -5.83 1.32 5.30
#